data_AF-A0A9D3Y818-F1
#
_entry.id   AF-A0A9D3Y818-F1
#
_cell.length_a   1.000
_cell.length_b   1.000
_cell.length_c   1.000
_cell.angle_alpha   90.00
_cell.angle_beta   90.00
_cell.angle_gamma   90.00
#
_symmetry.space_group_name_H-M   'P 1'
#
loop_
_entity.id
_entity.type
_entity.pdbx_description
1 polymer ?
#
loop_
_entity_poly.entity_id
_entity_poly.type
_entity_poly.pdbx_seq_one_letter_code
_entity_poly.pdbx_strand_id
1 'polypeptide(L)' 'MVSPRGLHVAPGGQVFLCGKDSSIVLQLDRQQNRLVKVADGNDGLWSPQCVVLLNGKSLMIIGQEATNSILVLRVS' A
#
# COMPACT_ATOMS: atom_id res chain seq x y z
N MET A 1 -12.76 -3.41 -9.22
CA MET A 1 -12.42 -4.65 -8.47
C MET A 1 -11.04 -4.43 -7.84
N VAL A 2 -10.78 -4.86 -6.60
CA VAL A 2 -9.55 -4.47 -5.88
C VAL A 2 -8.33 -5.32 -6.26
N SER A 3 -8.51 -6.57 -6.69
CA SER A 3 -7.42 -7.45 -7.18
C SER A 3 -6.19 -7.47 -6.22
N PRO A 4 -6.35 -8.05 -5.02
CA PRO A 4 -5.32 -8.02 -3.98
C PRO A 4 -4.06 -8.76 -4.45
N ARG A 5 -2.90 -8.10 -4.38
CA ARG A 5 -1.62 -8.68 -4.85
C ARG A 5 -0.52 -8.74 -3.81
N GLY A 6 -0.37 -7.68 -3.02
CA GLY A 6 0.67 -7.58 -2.00
C GLY A 6 0.06 -7.36 -0.64
N LEU A 7 0.58 -8.05 0.38
CA LEU A 7 0.22 -7.87 1.77
C LEU A 7 1.50 -7.68 2.59
N HIS A 8 1.49 -6.72 3.50
CA HIS A 8 2.61 -6.50 4.42
C HIS A 8 2.11 -6.26 5.83
N VAL A 9 2.73 -6.96 6.79
CA VAL A 9 2.53 -6.73 8.22
C VAL A 9 3.79 -6.09 8.76
N ALA A 10 3.70 -4.82 9.15
CA ALA A 10 4.81 -4.10 9.75
C ALA A 10 5.04 -4.58 11.19
N PRO A 11 6.25 -4.39 11.77
CA PRO A 11 6.55 -4.81 13.15
C PRO A 11 5.61 -4.19 14.20
N GLY A 12 5.06 -3.00 13.94
CA GLY A 12 4.06 -2.36 14.79
C GLY A 12 2.64 -2.94 14.68
N GLY A 13 2.44 -3.99 13.88
CA GLY A 13 1.15 -4.64 13.66
C GLY A 13 0.23 -3.92 12.66
N GLN A 14 0.73 -2.91 11.94
CA GLN A 14 0.01 -2.31 10.81
C GLN A 14 -0.02 -3.31 9.65
N VAL A 15 -1.19 -3.46 9.01
CA VAL A 15 -1.36 -4.35 7.86
C VAL A 15 -1.70 -3.51 6.65
N PHE A 16 -0.95 -3.67 5.57
CA PHE A 16 -1.15 -2.98 4.30
C PHE A 16 -1.43 -3.96 3.18
N LEU A 17 -2.29 -3.55 2.26
CA LEU A 17 -2.73 -4.34 1.11
C LEU A 17 -2.64 -3.51 -0.17
N CYS A 18 -2.01 -4.05 -1.21
CA CYS A 18 -2.06 -3.49 -2.56
C CYS A 18 -3.29 -3.99 -3.30
N GLY A 19 -4.08 -3.06 -3.82
CA GLY A 19 -5.13 -3.36 -4.79
C GLY A 19 -4.66 -3.01 -6.20
N LYS A 20 -4.24 -4.03 -6.97
CA LYS A 20 -3.57 -3.86 -8.28
C LYS A 20 -4.45 -3.09 -9.26
N ASP A 21 -5.61 -3.63 -9.59
CA ASP A 21 -6.45 -3.10 -10.69
C ASP A 21 -7.10 -1.76 -10.31
N SER A 22 -7.26 -1.50 -9.02
CA SER A 22 -7.74 -0.22 -8.50
C SER A 22 -6.63 0.82 -8.29
N SER A 23 -5.36 0.47 -8.46
CA SER A 23 -4.21 1.33 -8.17
C SER A 23 -4.28 1.98 -6.79
N ILE A 24 -4.54 1.18 -5.74
CA ILE A 24 -4.64 1.67 -4.36
C ILE A 24 -3.74 0.89 -3.41
N VAL A 25 -3.35 1.54 -2.32
CA VAL A 25 -2.88 0.87 -1.11
C VAL A 25 -3.88 1.14 0.01
N LEU A 26 -4.24 0.08 0.72
CA LEU A 26 -5.15 0.08 1.85
C LEU A 26 -4.41 -0.31 3.12
N GLN A 27 -4.83 0.22 4.25
CA GLN A 27 -4.42 -0.21 5.59
C GLN A 27 -5.61 -0.81 6.33
N LEU A 28 -5.40 -1.88 7.09
CA LEU A 28 -6.39 -2.38 8.02
C LEU A 28 -6.44 -1.50 9.27
N ASP A 29 -7.56 -0.79 9.45
CA ASP A 29 -7.97 -0.24 10.74
C ASP A 29 -8.50 -1.39 11.60
N ARG A 30 -7.67 -1.83 12.55
CA ARG A 30 -7.98 -2.94 13.46
C ARG A 30 -8.99 -2.58 14.55
N GLN A 31 -9.20 -1.30 14.85
CA GLN A 31 -10.19 -0.90 15.83
C GLN A 31 -11.59 -1.00 15.24
N GLN A 32 -11.72 -0.64 13.97
CA GLN A 32 -12.98 -0.60 13.25
C GLN A 32 -13.19 -1.80 12.31
N ASN A 33 -12.22 -2.72 12.24
CA ASN A 33 -12.18 -3.88 11.35
C ASN A 33 -12.52 -3.53 9.89
N ARG A 34 -11.93 -2.45 9.38
CA ARG A 34 -12.16 -1.97 8.01
C ARG A 34 -10.87 -1.62 7.30
N LEU A 35 -10.90 -1.65 5.98
CA LEU A 35 -9.82 -1.15 5.15
C LEU A 35 -9.99 0.34 4.92
N VAL A 36 -8.95 1.11 5.17
CA VAL A 36 -8.86 2.55 4.89
C VAL A 36 -7.81 2.79 3.80
N LYS A 37 -8.15 3.67 2.85
CA LYS A 37 -7.26 4.03 1.76
C LYS A 37 -6.15 4.94 2.27
N VAL A 38 -4.90 4.60 1.97
CA VAL A 38 -3.72 5.38 2.37
C VAL A 38 -2.99 6.02 1.19
N ALA A 39 -3.15 5.46 0.00
CA ALA A 39 -2.64 6.01 -1.25
C ALA A 39 -3.45 5.50 -2.44
N ASP A 40 -3.50 6.26 -3.52
CA ASP A 40 -4.14 5.87 -4.79
C ASP A 40 -3.40 6.35 -6.04
N GLY A 41 -4.04 6.20 -7.21
CA GLY A 41 -3.46 6.60 -8.49
C GLY A 41 -3.06 8.08 -8.57
N ASN A 42 -3.67 8.98 -7.78
CA ASN A 42 -3.27 10.38 -7.72
C ASN A 42 -1.90 10.58 -7.04
N ASP A 43 -1.48 9.62 -6.21
CA ASP A 43 -0.14 9.60 -5.59
C ASP A 43 0.92 8.96 -6.51
N GLY A 44 0.53 8.61 -7.74
CA GLY A 44 1.40 7.98 -8.73
C GLY A 44 1.43 6.46 -8.65
N LEU A 45 0.37 5.84 -8.11
CA LEU A 45 0.21 4.38 -8.10
C LEU A 45 -0.34 3.84 -9.43
N TRP A 46 0.33 2.81 -9.94
CA TRP A 46 -0.07 2.05 -11.13
C TRP A 46 0.21 0.56 -10.93
N SER A 47 -0.87 -0.22 -10.76
CA SER A 47 -0.78 -1.67 -10.56
C SER A 47 0.22 -2.09 -9.47
N PRO A 48 0.02 -1.65 -8.21
CA PRO A 48 0.92 -2.00 -7.12
C PRO A 48 0.89 -3.50 -6.81
N GLN A 49 2.06 -4.11 -6.61
CA GLN A 49 2.19 -5.55 -6.34
C GLN A 49 2.79 -5.88 -4.98
N CYS A 50 3.67 -5.04 -4.47
CA CYS A 50 4.25 -5.20 -3.13
C CYS A 50 4.22 -3.87 -2.41
N VAL A 51 4.19 -3.92 -1.08
CA VAL A 51 4.27 -2.75 -0.21
C VAL A 51 5.14 -3.11 0.98
N VAL A 52 6.00 -2.19 1.42
CA VAL A 52 6.81 -2.35 2.64
C VAL A 52 6.78 -1.03 3.40
N LEU A 53 6.48 -1.09 4.70
CA LEU A 53 6.58 0.08 5.57
C LEU A 53 7.99 0.13 6.17
N LEU A 54 8.72 1.20 5.88
CA LEU A 54 10.03 1.48 6.44
C LEU A 54 9.96 2.52 7.56
N ASN A 55 10.96 2.47 8.44
CA ASN A 55 11.16 3.42 9.55
C ASN A 55 9.94 3.57 10.47
N GLY A 56 9.23 2.47 10.72
CA GLY A 56 8.23 2.37 11.77
C GLY A 56 6.99 3.25 11.63
N LYS A 57 6.82 4.00 10.51
CA LYS A 57 5.57 4.69 10.07
C LYS A 57 5.75 5.60 8.85
N SER A 58 6.95 6.05 8.51
CA SER A 58 7.07 7.25 7.67
C SER A 58 7.22 7.00 6.17
N LEU A 59 7.59 5.79 5.74
CA LEU A 59 7.91 5.53 4.33
C LEU A 59 7.27 4.24 3.83
N MET A 60 6.60 4.30 2.67
CA MET A 60 6.13 3.12 1.94
C MET A 60 6.93 2.94 0.66
N ILE A 61 7.49 1.74 0.48
CA ILE A 61 8.07 1.30 -0.79
C ILE A 61 7.06 0.42 -1.51
N ILE A 62 6.71 0.78 -2.74
CA ILE A 62 5.66 0.11 -3.51
C ILE A 62 6.19 -0.26 -4.89
N GLY A 63 6.23 -1.56 -5.19
CA GLY A 63 6.59 -2.06 -6.51
C GLY A 63 5.40 -1.95 -7.47
N GLN A 64 5.64 -1.38 -8.65
CA GLN A 64 4.62 -1.07 -9.65
C GLN A 64 4.83 -1.93 -10.90
N GLU A 65 3.90 -2.84 -11.18
CA GLU A 65 4.02 -3.76 -12.33
C GLU A 65 3.84 -3.03 -13.66
N ALA A 66 2.86 -2.13 -13.75
CA ALA A 66 2.52 -1.49 -15.02
C ALA A 66 3.63 -0.55 -15.53
N THR A 67 4.45 -0.02 -14.62
CA THR A 67 5.49 0.96 -14.94
C THR A 67 6.91 0.45 -14.73
N ASN A 68 7.08 -0.80 -14.27
CA ASN A 68 8.38 -1.37 -13.89
C ASN A 68 9.19 -0.44 -12.96
N SER A 69 8.52 0.17 -11.99
CA SER A 69 9.10 1.18 -11.11
C SER A 69 8.85 0.90 -9.64
N ILE A 70 9.59 1.61 -8.79
CA ILE A 70 9.36 1.66 -7.35
C ILE A 70 8.90 3.07 -7.00
N LEU A 71 7.75 3.14 -6.33
CA LEU A 71 7.26 4.38 -5.73
C LEU A 71 7.64 4.40 -4.25
N VAL A 72 8.16 5.54 -3.79
CA VAL A 72 8.44 5.80 -2.38
C VAL A 72 7.52 6.92 -1.90
N LEU A 73 6.58 6.59 -1.01
CA LEU A 73 5.65 7.56 -0.43
C LEU A 73 6.04 7.88 1.01
N ARG A 74 5.96 9.17 1.37
CA ARG A 74 5.96 9.57 2.78
C ARG A 74 4.54 9.46 3.32
N VAL A 75 4.40 8.76 4.43
CA VAL A 75 3.14 8.63 5.16
C VAL A 75 3.24 9.52 6.39
N SER A 76 2.34 10.52 6.46
CA SER A 76 2.22 11.48 7.56
C SER A 76 1.47 10.90 8.76
#